data_AF-A0AAW1UC66-F1
#
_entry.id   AF-A0AAW1UC66-F1
#
_cell.length_a   1.000
_cell.length_b   1.000
_cell.length_c   1.000
_cell.angle_alpha   90.00
_cell.angle_beta   90.00
_cell.angle_gamma   90.00
#
_symmetry.space_group_name_H-M   'P 1'
#
loop_
_entity.id
_entity.type
_entity.pdbx_description
1 polymer ?
#
loop_
_entity_poly.entity_id
_entity_poly.type
_entity_poly.pdbx_seq_one_letter_code
_entity_poly.pdbx_strand_id
1 'polypeptide(L)'
;MSLKSIIFSLQKEISDRRSSTATCSSQTMKIQDESFEAIVQKLEDRMQRKSNIMLHGLVEPPQDVSVEVGAQTDIQNVEDVLQFVDNDAQLDVRRVFRNLNRPNGKPRPVNIILGSDAAVHQFLFRSKQLKNTENIQIYFLHHILPPSKTITSNELKQNSEKERCREYPNKIR
;
A
#
# COMPACT_ATOMS: atom_id res chain seq x y z
N MET A 1 26.57 -31.69 -32.70
CA MET A 1 26.74 -31.89 -31.24
C MET A 1 26.15 -33.24 -30.85
N SER A 2 26.80 -33.99 -29.94
CA SER A 2 26.34 -35.32 -29.54
C SER A 2 25.41 -35.23 -28.32
N LEU A 3 24.38 -36.08 -28.26
CA LEU A 3 23.49 -36.17 -27.09
C LEU A 3 24.27 -36.35 -25.77
N LYS A 4 25.41 -37.05 -25.81
CA LYS A 4 26.27 -37.25 -24.65
C LYS A 4 26.88 -35.95 -24.12
N SER A 5 27.21 -34.98 -25.00
CA SER A 5 27.77 -33.70 -24.56
C SER A 5 26.71 -32.79 -23.92
N ILE A 6 25.46 -32.88 -24.39
CA ILE A 6 24.33 -32.15 -23.81
C ILE A 6 24.00 -32.68 -22.42
N ILE A 7 23.92 -34.01 -22.26
CA ILE A 7 23.66 -34.65 -20.97
C ILE A 7 24.75 -34.28 -19.95
N PHE A 8 26.02 -34.31 -20.34
CA PHE A 8 27.12 -33.96 -19.45
C PHE A 8 27.09 -32.48 -19.03
N SER A 9 26.74 -31.57 -19.96
CA SER A 9 26.60 -30.14 -19.66
C SER A 9 25.45 -29.87 -18.67
N LEU A 10 24.30 -30.53 -18.85
CA LEU A 10 23.15 -30.38 -17.96
C LEU A 10 23.42 -30.95 -16.57
N GLN A 11 24.11 -32.08 -16.47
CA GLN A 11 24.50 -32.67 -15.18
C GLN A 11 25.43 -31.74 -14.39
N LYS A 12 26.39 -31.11 -15.08
CA LYS A 12 27.30 -30.13 -14.47
C LYS A 12 26.53 -28.90 -13.98
N GLU A 13 25.63 -28.35 -14.81
CA GLU A 13 24.81 -27.18 -14.42
C GLU A 13 23.91 -27.47 -13.21
N ILE A 14 23.31 -28.67 -13.13
CA ILE A 14 22.50 -29.08 -11.98
C ILE A 14 23.36 -29.20 -10.72
N SER A 15 24.58 -29.74 -10.84
CA SER A 15 25.52 -29.87 -9.72
C SER A 15 25.94 -28.51 -9.19
N ASP A 16 26.25 -27.56 -10.07
CA ASP A 16 26.69 -26.20 -9.72
C ASP A 16 25.55 -25.39 -9.06
N ARG A 17 24.31 -25.57 -9.51
CA ARG A 17 23.13 -24.94 -8.87
C ARG A 17 22.85 -25.52 -7.47
N ARG A 18 23.03 -26.84 -7.28
CA ARG A 18 22.81 -27.49 -5.98
C ARG A 18 23.87 -27.11 -4.94
N SER A 19 25.14 -27.03 -5.33
CA SER A 19 26.20 -26.58 -4.42
C SER A 19 26.03 -25.12 -4.01
N SER A 20 25.58 -24.27 -4.94
CA SER A 20 25.28 -22.85 -4.68
C SER A 20 24.13 -22.64 -3.70
N THR A 21 23.12 -23.54 -3.68
CA THR A 21 22.03 -23.49 -2.69
C THR A 21 22.42 -23.99 -1.30
N ALA A 22 23.47 -24.81 -1.17
CA ALA A 22 23.91 -25.35 0.12
C ALA A 22 24.71 -24.33 0.96
N THR A 23 25.19 -23.24 0.35
CA THR A 23 25.95 -22.17 1.03
C THR A 23 25.09 -20.98 1.46
N CYS A 24 23.78 -21.02 1.20
CA CYS A 24 22.86 -20.09 1.83
C CYS A 24 22.59 -20.62 3.24
N SER A 25 23.50 -20.29 4.17
CA SER A 25 23.31 -20.54 5.58
C SER A 25 21.91 -20.08 5.97
N SER A 26 21.15 -21.00 6.54
CA SER A 26 19.89 -20.72 7.20
C SER A 26 20.17 -19.80 8.39
N GLN A 27 20.39 -18.50 8.13
CA GLN A 27 20.11 -17.47 9.10
C GLN A 27 18.60 -17.47 9.25
N THR A 28 18.08 -18.37 10.09
CA THR A 28 16.84 -18.15 10.81
C THR A 28 17.06 -16.87 11.62
N MET A 29 16.77 -15.73 11.00
CA MET A 29 16.65 -14.46 11.70
C MET A 29 15.57 -14.68 12.74
N LYS A 30 15.98 -14.80 14.01
CA LYS A 30 15.06 -14.73 15.14
C LYS A 30 14.51 -13.32 15.14
N ILE A 31 13.39 -13.13 14.46
CA ILE A 31 12.56 -11.93 14.56
C ILE A 31 12.24 -11.83 16.06
N GLN A 32 12.74 -10.78 16.72
CA GLN A 32 12.43 -10.54 18.13
C GLN A 32 10.91 -10.37 18.26
N ASP A 33 10.26 -10.98 19.25
CA ASP A 33 8.80 -11.08 19.32
C ASP A 33 8.08 -9.72 19.22
N GLU A 34 8.66 -8.66 19.78
CA GLU A 34 8.16 -7.27 19.67
C GLU A 34 8.14 -6.76 18.21
N SER A 35 9.10 -7.21 17.39
CA SER A 35 9.14 -6.89 15.96
C SER A 35 8.16 -7.73 15.15
N PHE A 36 7.83 -8.95 15.60
CA PHE A 36 6.84 -9.80 14.95
C PHE A 36 5.43 -9.21 15.10
N GLU A 37 5.02 -8.86 16.32
CA GLU A 37 3.70 -8.27 16.58
C GLU A 37 3.52 -6.93 15.83
N ALA A 38 4.55 -6.09 15.82
CA ALA A 38 4.53 -4.85 15.03
C ALA A 38 4.41 -5.08 13.51
N ILE A 39 4.96 -6.19 12.99
CA ILE A 39 4.81 -6.57 11.58
C ILE A 39 3.40 -7.07 11.30
N VAL A 40 2.85 -7.92 12.17
CA VAL A 40 1.48 -8.43 12.06
C VAL A 40 0.47 -7.28 12.05
N GLN A 41 0.58 -6.34 13.00
CA GLN A 41 -0.29 -5.16 13.05
C GLN A 41 -0.21 -4.32 11.77
N LYS A 42 0.99 -4.12 11.21
CA LYS A 42 1.16 -3.39 9.94
C LYS A 42 0.54 -4.11 8.76
N LEU A 43 0.60 -5.44 8.74
CA LEU A 43 -0.02 -6.25 7.69
C LEU A 43 -1.54 -6.16 7.79
N GLU A 44 -2.10 -6.28 8.99
CA GLU A 44 -3.53 -6.11 9.22
C GLU A 44 -4.02 -4.72 8.81
N ASP A 45 -3.33 -3.67 9.24
CA ASP A 45 -3.64 -2.28 8.84
C ASP A 45 -3.62 -2.11 7.32
N ARG A 46 -2.65 -2.74 6.65
CA ARG A 46 -2.52 -2.70 5.18
C ARG A 46 -3.64 -3.47 4.50
N MET A 47 -4.04 -4.62 5.05
CA MET A 47 -5.15 -5.41 4.52
C MET A 47 -6.48 -4.67 4.69
N GLN A 48 -6.71 -4.03 5.84
CA GLN A 48 -7.92 -3.26 6.11
C GLN A 48 -8.06 -2.04 5.19
N ARG A 49 -6.94 -1.36 4.87
CA ARG A 49 -6.96 -0.16 4.00
C ARG A 49 -6.86 -0.48 2.52
N LYS A 50 -6.72 -1.76 2.15
CA LYS A 50 -6.54 -2.16 0.75
C LYS A 50 -7.73 -1.76 -0.12
N SER A 51 -8.93 -1.79 0.45
CA SER A 51 -10.17 -1.37 -0.22
C SER A 51 -10.49 0.11 -0.08
N ASN A 52 -9.56 0.92 0.45
CA ASN A 52 -9.78 2.35 0.66
C ASN A 52 -9.19 3.18 -0.47
N ILE A 53 -9.98 4.11 -0.98
CA ILE A 53 -9.57 5.13 -1.93
C ILE A 53 -9.85 6.52 -1.36
N MET A 54 -9.06 7.49 -1.77
CA MET A 54 -9.25 8.88 -1.39
C MET A 54 -9.45 9.72 -2.64
N LEU A 55 -10.56 10.45 -2.65
CA LEU A 55 -11.02 11.33 -3.71
C LEU A 55 -10.78 12.80 -3.33
N HIS A 56 -10.06 13.51 -4.19
CA HIS A 56 -9.83 14.96 -4.10
C HIS A 56 -10.64 15.70 -5.14
N GLY A 57 -10.86 17.00 -4.90
CA GLY A 57 -11.50 17.91 -5.86
C GLY A 57 -13.03 17.99 -5.75
N LEU A 58 -13.65 17.19 -4.89
CA LEU A 58 -15.06 17.35 -4.56
C LEU A 58 -15.30 18.66 -3.80
N VAL A 59 -16.29 19.42 -4.27
CA VAL A 59 -16.80 20.62 -3.61
C VAL A 59 -17.17 20.29 -2.17
N GLU A 60 -16.78 21.15 -1.24
CA GLU A 60 -17.10 20.96 0.18
C GLU A 60 -18.53 21.46 0.44
N PRO A 61 -19.37 20.70 1.17
CA PRO A 61 -20.69 21.18 1.58
C PRO A 61 -20.56 22.49 2.36
N PRO A 62 -21.53 23.43 2.23
CA PRO A 62 -21.53 24.65 3.02
C PRO A 62 -21.52 24.36 4.52
N GLN A 63 -20.87 25.21 5.32
CA GLN A 63 -20.72 25.00 6.76
C GLN A 63 -22.06 25.04 7.52
N ASP A 64 -23.06 25.65 6.91
CA ASP A 64 -24.38 25.91 7.49
C ASP A 64 -25.31 24.68 7.40
N VAL A 65 -24.86 23.63 6.69
CA VAL A 65 -25.60 22.39 6.46
C VAL A 65 -25.31 21.39 7.59
N SER A 66 -26.32 20.62 8.00
CA SER A 66 -26.12 19.57 9.00
C SER A 66 -25.15 18.49 8.52
N VAL A 67 -24.45 17.86 9.46
CA VAL A 67 -23.45 16.81 9.15
C VAL A 67 -24.05 15.67 8.33
N GLU A 68 -25.31 15.30 8.61
CA GLU A 68 -26.04 14.23 7.92
C GLU A 68 -26.33 14.58 6.46
N VAL A 69 -26.81 15.81 6.20
CA VAL A 69 -27.09 16.27 4.83
C VAL A 69 -25.79 16.46 4.05
N GLY A 70 -24.73 16.95 4.70
CA GLY A 70 -23.39 17.03 4.10
C GLY A 70 -22.85 15.65 3.72
N ALA A 71 -23.00 14.65 4.59
CA ALA A 71 -22.59 13.27 4.32
C ALA A 71 -23.38 12.66 3.15
N GLN A 72 -24.70 12.88 3.10
CA GLN A 72 -25.52 12.40 2.00
C GLN A 72 -25.14 13.04 0.65
N THR A 73 -24.82 14.34 0.67
CA THR A 73 -24.34 15.06 -0.51
C THR A 73 -23.00 14.50 -0.99
N ASP A 74 -22.09 14.17 -0.06
CA ASP A 74 -20.82 13.52 -0.39
C ASP A 74 -21.02 12.13 -1.00
N ILE A 75 -21.96 11.33 -0.48
CA ILE A 75 -22.31 10.02 -1.04
C ILE A 75 -22.78 10.17 -2.48
N GLN A 76 -23.74 11.06 -2.74
CA GLN A 76 -24.26 11.28 -4.09
C GLN A 76 -23.17 11.72 -5.06
N ASN A 77 -22.36 12.70 -4.67
CA ASN A 77 -21.26 13.18 -5.50
C ASN A 77 -20.22 12.08 -5.80
N VAL A 78 -19.96 11.20 -4.82
CA VAL A 78 -19.07 10.06 -5.02
C VAL A 78 -19.68 9.07 -6.01
N GLU A 79 -20.96 8.75 -5.88
CA GLU A 79 -21.66 7.85 -6.81
C GLU A 79 -21.63 8.40 -8.23
N ASP A 80 -21.89 9.69 -8.43
CA ASP A 80 -21.84 10.34 -9.74
C ASP A 80 -20.43 10.25 -10.36
N VAL A 81 -19.39 10.52 -9.57
CA VAL A 81 -17.98 10.42 -10.01
C VAL A 81 -17.62 8.98 -10.37
N LEU A 82 -18.05 8.01 -9.55
CA LEU A 82 -17.72 6.61 -9.78
C LEU A 82 -18.47 6.05 -10.99
N GLN A 83 -19.75 6.40 -11.17
CA GLN A 83 -20.53 6.04 -12.35
C GLN A 83 -19.90 6.62 -13.60
N PHE A 84 -19.43 7.87 -13.55
CA PHE A 84 -18.72 8.47 -14.67
C PHE A 84 -17.40 7.75 -15.02
N VAL A 85 -16.71 7.21 -14.02
CA VAL A 85 -15.49 6.41 -14.25
C VAL A 85 -15.81 5.03 -14.82
N ASP A 86 -16.92 4.44 -14.42
CA ASP A 86 -17.36 3.11 -14.85
C ASP A 86 -18.89 2.99 -14.81
N ASN A 87 -19.55 3.27 -15.94
CA ASN A 87 -21.02 3.31 -16.03
C ASN A 87 -21.68 1.95 -15.72
N ASP A 88 -20.96 0.84 -15.91
CA ASP A 88 -21.50 -0.52 -15.77
C ASP A 88 -21.16 -1.17 -14.42
N ALA A 89 -20.35 -0.51 -13.58
CA ALA A 89 -19.94 -1.10 -12.31
C ALA A 89 -21.05 -0.97 -11.25
N GLN A 90 -21.62 -2.11 -10.85
CA GLN A 90 -22.33 -2.20 -9.58
C GLN A 90 -21.33 -2.03 -8.44
N LEU A 91 -21.41 -0.87 -7.80
CA LEU A 91 -20.46 -0.43 -6.79
C LEU A 91 -20.94 -0.78 -5.39
N ASP A 92 -20.24 -1.70 -4.74
CA ASP A 92 -20.40 -1.94 -3.30
C ASP A 92 -19.58 -0.89 -2.53
N VAL A 93 -20.16 0.31 -2.35
CA VAL A 93 -19.60 1.36 -1.50
C VAL A 93 -20.03 1.11 -0.06
N ARG A 94 -19.09 0.74 0.81
CA ARG A 94 -19.38 0.46 2.22
C ARG A 94 -19.48 1.70 3.07
N ARG A 95 -18.64 2.71 2.79
CA ARG A 95 -18.56 3.93 3.59
C ARG A 95 -17.95 5.08 2.82
N VAL A 96 -18.51 6.27 3.01
CA VAL A 96 -17.99 7.54 2.52
C VAL A 96 -17.87 8.51 3.70
N PHE A 97 -16.72 9.17 3.86
CA PHE A 97 -16.53 10.16 4.91
C PHE A 97 -15.35 11.10 4.64
N ARG A 98 -15.43 12.34 5.13
CA ARG A 98 -14.29 13.27 5.15
C ARG A 98 -13.56 13.21 6.49
N ASN A 99 -12.25 13.45 6.47
CA ASN A 99 -11.52 13.66 7.72
C ASN A 99 -11.94 14.98 8.38
N LEU A 100 -11.88 15.07 9.71
CA LEU A 100 -12.27 16.28 10.44
C LEU A 100 -11.30 17.45 10.20
N ASN A 101 -10.03 17.14 9.96
CA ASN A 101 -8.99 18.15 9.77
C ASN A 101 -9.08 18.77 8.38
N ARG A 102 -9.26 20.10 8.32
CA ARG A 102 -9.27 20.86 7.06
C ARG A 102 -7.85 21.29 6.69
N PRO A 103 -7.27 20.79 5.58
CA PRO A 103 -5.95 21.20 5.16
C PRO A 103 -6.03 22.56 4.43
N ASN A 104 -5.49 23.62 5.04
CA ASN A 104 -5.00 24.82 4.36
C ASN A 104 -5.97 25.47 3.34
N GLY A 105 -7.25 25.61 3.69
CA GLY A 105 -8.25 26.29 2.85
C GLY A 105 -8.63 25.56 1.55
N LYS A 106 -8.16 24.32 1.34
CA LYS A 106 -8.57 23.47 0.23
C LYS A 106 -9.76 22.59 0.63
N PRO A 107 -10.62 22.16 -0.32
CA PRO A 107 -11.65 21.17 -0.06
C PRO A 107 -11.04 19.91 0.56
N ARG A 108 -11.66 19.40 1.63
CA ARG A 108 -11.19 18.19 2.30
C ARG A 108 -11.35 16.97 1.39
N PRO A 109 -10.38 16.06 1.33
CA PRO A 109 -10.55 14.81 0.60
C PRO A 109 -11.64 13.94 1.22
N VAL A 110 -12.33 13.19 0.37
CA VAL A 110 -13.32 12.20 0.74
C VAL A 110 -12.68 10.82 0.73
N ASN A 111 -12.76 10.10 1.85
CA ASN A 111 -12.38 8.70 1.94
C ASN A 111 -13.57 7.83 1.56
N ILE A 112 -13.31 6.84 0.71
CA ILE A 112 -14.30 5.89 0.23
C ILE A 112 -13.76 4.50 0.53
N ILE A 113 -14.58 3.66 1.16
CA ILE A 113 -14.28 2.25 1.44
C ILE A 113 -15.14 1.42 0.50
N LEU A 114 -14.50 0.67 -0.40
CA LEU A 114 -15.19 -0.27 -1.27
C LEU A 114 -15.29 -1.65 -0.61
N GLY A 115 -16.23 -2.46 -1.09
CA GLY A 115 -16.41 -3.84 -0.63
C GLY A 115 -15.37 -4.82 -1.16
N SER A 116 -14.68 -4.47 -2.24
CA SER A 116 -13.69 -5.32 -2.90
C SER A 116 -12.43 -4.54 -3.29
N ASP A 117 -11.28 -5.17 -3.06
CA ASP A 117 -9.98 -4.69 -3.53
C ASP A 117 -9.86 -4.69 -5.06
N ALA A 118 -10.48 -5.67 -5.73
CA ALA A 118 -10.50 -5.71 -7.19
C ALA A 118 -11.19 -4.46 -7.77
N ALA A 119 -12.26 -4.00 -7.13
CA ALA A 119 -12.94 -2.77 -7.51
C ALA A 119 -12.01 -1.57 -7.39
N VAL A 120 -11.28 -1.43 -6.26
CA VAL A 120 -10.30 -0.34 -6.08
C VAL A 120 -9.29 -0.29 -7.22
N HIS A 121 -8.71 -1.43 -7.57
CA HIS A 121 -7.75 -1.51 -8.67
C HIS A 121 -8.35 -1.09 -10.02
N GLN A 122 -9.57 -1.54 -10.32
CA GLN A 122 -10.29 -1.16 -11.53
C GLN A 122 -10.58 0.34 -11.59
N PHE A 123 -11.08 0.94 -10.50
CA PHE A 123 -11.36 2.38 -10.44
C PHE A 123 -10.09 3.22 -10.56
N LEU A 124 -9.03 2.85 -9.85
CA LEU A 124 -7.75 3.56 -9.95
C LEU A 124 -7.13 3.44 -11.34
N PHE A 125 -7.33 2.33 -12.03
CA PHE A 125 -6.86 2.15 -13.40
C PHE A 125 -7.67 2.99 -14.39
N ARG A 126 -9.00 2.90 -14.36
CA ARG A 126 -9.89 3.65 -15.25
C ARG A 126 -9.80 5.15 -15.04
N SER A 127 -9.80 5.61 -13.78
CA SER A 127 -9.63 7.03 -13.47
C SER A 127 -8.32 7.62 -14.00
N LYS A 128 -7.25 6.83 -14.10
CA LYS A 128 -6.00 7.27 -14.74
C LYS A 128 -6.13 7.41 -16.25
N GLN A 129 -6.83 6.50 -16.93
CA GLN A 129 -7.09 6.60 -18.37
C GLN A 129 -7.90 7.85 -18.71
N LEU A 130 -8.80 8.20 -17.80
CA LEU A 130 -9.72 9.30 -17.88
C LEU A 130 -9.09 10.68 -17.60
N LYS A 131 -7.91 10.76 -16.96
CA LYS A 131 -7.21 12.05 -16.76
C LYS A 131 -6.84 12.78 -18.07
N ASN A 132 -6.86 12.07 -19.19
CA ASN A 132 -6.57 12.62 -20.51
C ASN A 132 -7.81 13.19 -21.22
N THR A 133 -9.01 13.03 -20.67
CA THR A 133 -10.25 13.64 -21.17
C THR A 133 -10.57 14.91 -20.39
N GLU A 134 -11.03 15.96 -21.10
CA GLU A 134 -11.12 17.35 -20.60
C GLU A 134 -11.96 17.55 -19.32
N ASN A 135 -12.82 16.59 -18.96
CA ASN A 135 -13.74 16.72 -17.80
C ASN A 135 -13.20 16.16 -16.48
N ILE A 136 -12.06 15.48 -16.45
CA ILE A 136 -11.64 14.67 -15.28
C ILE A 136 -10.43 15.26 -14.54
N GLN A 137 -9.83 16.33 -15.09
CA GLN A 137 -8.74 17.05 -14.43
C GLN A 137 -9.10 17.60 -13.05
N ILE A 138 -10.39 17.67 -12.70
CA ILE A 138 -10.87 18.20 -11.41
C ILE A 138 -10.72 17.15 -10.29
N TYR A 139 -10.83 15.85 -10.59
CA TYR A 139 -10.89 14.80 -9.57
C TYR A 139 -9.64 13.93 -9.55
N PHE A 140 -9.07 13.75 -8.35
CA PHE A 140 -7.90 12.90 -8.17
C PHE A 140 -8.21 11.76 -7.19
N LEU A 141 -8.17 10.54 -7.72
CA LEU A 141 -8.29 9.30 -6.96
C LEU A 141 -6.90 8.71 -6.71
N HIS A 142 -6.64 8.28 -5.48
CA HIS A 142 -5.43 7.53 -5.13
C HIS A 142 -5.69 6.58 -3.98
N HIS A 143 -4.80 5.59 -3.85
CA HIS A 143 -4.86 4.56 -2.82
C HIS A 143 -4.43 5.14 -1.46
N ILE A 144 -5.14 4.76 -0.39
CA ILE A 144 -4.73 5.14 0.97
C ILE A 144 -3.70 4.14 1.47
N LEU A 145 -2.43 4.48 1.29
CA LEU A 145 -1.33 3.70 1.84
C LEU A 145 -1.21 3.93 3.35
N PRO A 146 -0.85 2.90 4.14
CA PRO A 146 -0.47 3.12 5.53
C PRO A 146 0.71 4.11 5.59
N PRO A 147 0.79 4.94 6.65
CA PRO A 147 1.92 5.84 6.81
C PRO A 147 3.20 4.99 6.81
N SER A 148 4.03 5.17 5.79
CA SER A 148 5.38 4.63 5.82
C SER A 148 6.07 5.40 6.93
N LYS A 149 6.26 4.77 8.09
CA LYS A 149 7.26 5.28 9.04
C LYS A 149 8.57 5.19 8.29
N THR A 150 9.02 6.30 7.71
CA THR A 150 10.39 6.45 7.25
C THR A 150 11.23 6.13 8.47
N ILE A 151 11.85 4.96 8.50
CA ILE A 151 12.88 4.65 9.49
C ILE A 151 13.87 5.78 9.31
N THR A 152 13.95 6.66 10.30
CA THR A 152 14.82 7.82 10.17
C THR A 152 16.25 7.30 10.08
N SER A 153 17.10 7.94 9.29
CA SER A 153 18.51 7.56 9.12
C SER A 153 19.25 7.45 10.46
N ASN A 154 18.73 8.09 11.52
CA ASN A 154 19.21 7.97 12.89
C ASN A 154 18.85 6.63 13.56
N GLU A 155 17.66 6.07 13.34
CA GLU A 155 17.27 4.74 13.85
C GLU A 155 18.05 3.62 13.16
N LEU A 156 18.33 3.75 11.86
CA LEU A 156 19.21 2.85 11.12
C LEU A 156 20.65 2.87 11.64
N LYS A 157 21.18 4.05 11.98
CA LYS A 157 22.52 4.19 12.58
C LYS A 157 22.58 3.57 13.98
N GLN A 158 21.61 3.85 14.85
CA GLN A 158 21.57 3.28 16.20
C GLN A 158 21.46 1.75 16.21
N ASN A 159 20.71 1.17 15.26
CA ASN A 159 20.64 -0.29 15.13
C ASN A 159 21.97 -0.89 14.63
N SER A 160 22.65 -0.23 13.70
CA SER A 160 23.97 -0.68 13.22
C SER A 160 25.08 -0.59 14.29
N GLU A 161 25.03 0.40 15.19
CA GLU A 161 25.98 0.52 16.31
C GLU A 161 25.72 -0.51 17.40
N LYS A 162 24.44 -0.81 17.71
CA LYS A 162 24.08 -1.88 18.65
C LYS A 162 24.51 -3.26 18.18
N GLU A 163 24.53 -3.52 16.87
CA GLU A 163 25.04 -4.77 16.31
C GLU A 163 26.57 -4.87 16.39
N ARG A 164 27.31 -3.78 16.13
CA ARG A 164 28.79 -3.76 16.30
C ARG A 164 29.24 -4.02 17.74
N CYS A 165 28.49 -3.56 18.73
CA CYS A 165 28.84 -3.76 20.14
C CYS A 165 28.59 -5.20 20.65
N ARG A 166 27.93 -6.07 19.86
CA ARG A 166 27.68 -7.48 20.24
C ARG A 166 28.77 -8.45 19.77
N GLU A 167 29.66 -8.04 18.86
CA GLU A 167 30.66 -8.94 18.26
C GLU A 167 31.95 -9.12 19.08
N TYR A 168 32.14 -8.42 20.20
CA TYR A 168 33.34 -8.61 21.03
C TYR A 168 33.03 -8.70 22.54
N PRO A 169 32.59 -9.87 23.04
CA PRO A 169 32.77 -10.14 24.46
C PRO A 169 34.27 -10.34 24.72
N ASN A 170 34.85 -9.34 25.37
CA ASN A 170 36.14 -9.32 26.06
C ASN A 170 36.81 -10.70 26.24
N LYS A 171 37.85 -10.98 25.46
CA LYS A 171 38.97 -11.82 25.91
C LYS A 171 39.91 -10.93 26.72
N ILE A 172 39.57 -10.67 27.98
CA ILE A 172 40.53 -10.14 28.95
C ILE A 172 41.08 -11.35 29.70
N ARG A 173 42.40 -11.49 29.66
CA ARG A 173 43.19 -12.57 30.24
C ARG A 173 44.01 -12.00 31.40
#